data_AF-A0A378FQV8-F1
#
_entry.id   AF-A0A378FQV8-F1
#
_cell.length_a   1.000
_cell.length_b   1.000
_cell.length_c   1.000
_cell.angle_alpha   90.00
_cell.angle_beta   90.00
_cell.angle_gamma   90.00
#
_symmetry.space_group_name_H-M   'P 1'
#
loop_
_entity.id
_entity.type
_entity.pdbx_description
1 polymer ?
#
loop_
_entity_poly.entity_id
_entity_poly.type
_entity_poly.pdbx_seq_one_letter_code
_entity_poly.pdbx_strand_id
1 'polypeptide(L)' 'MDINNKARIHWACRRGMRELDISIMPFFEYEYDTLSDADKQLFIRLLGK' A
#
# COMPACT_ATOMS: atom_id res chain seq x y z
N MET A 1 -6.41 -8.67 0.18
CA MET A 1 -6.07 -8.29 -1.23
C MET A 1 -4.95 -9.19 -1.76
N ASP A 2 -4.82 -9.44 -3.08
CA ASP A 2 -3.62 -10.11 -3.63
C ASP A 2 -2.43 -9.12 -3.67
N ILE A 3 -1.23 -9.59 -3.29
CA ILE A 3 0.00 -8.77 -3.20
C ILE A 3 0.59 -8.39 -4.57
N ASN A 4 0.27 -9.15 -5.62
CA ASN A 4 0.74 -8.87 -6.97
C ASN A 4 -0.15 -7.86 -7.69
N ASN A 5 -1.37 -7.62 -7.20
CA ASN A 5 -2.31 -6.66 -7.77
C ASN A 5 -1.99 -5.21 -7.36
N LYS A 6 -0.84 -4.72 -7.81
CA LYS A 6 -0.33 -3.37 -7.53
C LYS A 6 -1.33 -2.26 -7.87
N ALA A 7 -2.07 -2.39 -8.97
CA ALA A 7 -3.08 -1.40 -9.36
C ALA A 7 -4.20 -1.25 -8.31
N ARG A 8 -4.65 -2.37 -7.74
CA ARG A 8 -5.69 -2.36 -6.69
C ARG A 8 -5.14 -1.80 -5.38
N ILE A 9 -3.90 -2.13 -5.03
CA ILE A 9 -3.23 -1.66 -3.81
C ILE A 9 -2.95 -0.16 -3.89
N HIS A 10 -2.45 0.33 -5.04
CA HIS A 10 -2.27 1.74 -5.34
C HIS A 10 -3.56 2.54 -5.12
N TRP A 11 -4.70 2.03 -5.58
CA TRP A 11 -5.99 2.66 -5.33
C TRP A 11 -6.39 2.65 -3.85
N ALA A 12 -6.06 1.59 -3.11
CA ALA A 12 -6.34 1.50 -1.67
C ALA A 12 -5.48 2.43 -0.81
N CYS A 13 -4.33 2.90 -1.32
CA CYS A 13 -3.50 3.92 -0.68
C CYS A 13 -4.14 5.31 -0.66
N ARG A 14 -5.17 5.57 -1.49
CA ARG A 14 -5.88 6.86 -1.53
C ARG A 14 -6.91 6.94 -0.41
N ARG A 15 -6.55 7.58 0.70
CA ARG A 15 -7.33 7.56 1.96
C ARG A 15 -8.28 8.76 2.16
N GLY A 16 -8.28 9.73 1.24
CA GLY A 16 -9.13 10.92 1.33
C GLY A 16 -8.69 11.94 2.41
N MET A 17 -7.55 11.69 3.07
CA MET A 17 -6.89 12.58 4.01
C MET A 17 -5.51 12.92 3.46
N ARG A 18 -5.21 14.22 3.32
CA ARG A 18 -4.00 14.70 2.63
C ARG A 18 -2.71 14.17 3.26
N GLU A 19 -2.63 14.16 4.58
CA GLU A 19 -1.44 13.71 5.31
C GLU A 19 -1.15 12.23 5.09
N LEU A 20 -2.18 11.40 5.06
CA LEU A 20 -2.04 9.97 4.78
C LEU A 20 -1.67 9.71 3.32
N ASP A 21 -2.21 10.48 2.38
CA ASP A 21 -1.84 10.38 0.96
C ASP A 21 -0.35 10.73 0.78
N ILE A 22 0.14 11.78 1.45
CA ILE A 22 1.56 12.19 1.40
C ILE A 22 2.50 11.14 2.00
N SER A 23 2.04 10.33 2.95
CA SER A 23 2.90 9.33 3.61
C SER A 23 2.82 7.95 2.95
N ILE A 24 1.60 7.46 2.68
CA ILE A 24 1.33 6.09 2.23
C ILE A 24 1.58 5.93 0.73
N MET A 25 1.22 6.93 -0.08
CA MET A 25 1.38 6.90 -1.54
C MET A 25 2.86 6.75 -1.95
N PRO A 26 3.80 7.61 -1.49
CA PRO A 26 5.21 7.44 -1.84
C PRO A 26 5.83 6.20 -1.20
N PHE A 27 5.42 5.80 0.00
CA PHE A 27 5.87 4.51 0.56
C PHE A 27 5.51 3.35 -0.38
N PHE A 28 4.30 3.35 -0.93
CA PHE A 28 3.89 2.33 -1.87
C PHE A 28 4.70 2.38 -3.18
N GLU A 29 4.99 3.56 -3.71
CA GLU A 29 5.71 3.70 -4.99
C GLU A 29 7.20 3.33 -4.91
N TYR A 30 7.85 3.63 -3.79
CA TYR A 30 9.31 3.44 -3.65
C TYR A 30 9.69 2.18 -2.85
N GLU A 31 8.96 1.87 -1.78
CA GLU A 31 9.37 0.84 -0.82
C GLU A 31 8.56 -0.45 -0.95
N TYR A 32 7.33 -0.43 -1.48
CA TYR A 32 6.50 -1.64 -1.51
C TYR A 32 7.13 -2.81 -2.25
N ASP A 33 7.91 -2.57 -3.30
CA ASP A 33 8.54 -3.64 -4.07
C ASP A 33 9.63 -4.36 -3.28
N THR A 34 10.33 -3.64 -2.39
CA THR A 34 11.43 -4.14 -1.57
C THR A 34 10.96 -4.98 -0.38
N LEU A 35 9.67 -4.89 -0.04
CA LEU A 35 9.05 -5.67 1.02
C LEU A 35 9.00 -7.17 0.69
N SER A 36 9.21 -7.99 1.72
CA SER A 36 8.95 -9.43 1.66
C SER A 36 7.45 -9.70 1.47
N ASP A 37 7.08 -10.87 0.97
CA ASP A 37 5.66 -11.24 0.79
C ASP A 37 4.85 -11.13 2.10
N ALA A 38 5.46 -11.47 3.24
CA ALA A 38 4.84 -11.33 4.56
C ALA A 38 4.54 -9.86 4.92
N ASP A 39 5.47 -8.95 4.65
CA ASP A 39 5.31 -7.52 4.90
C ASP A 39 4.31 -6.89 3.92
N LYS A 40 4.31 -7.33 2.67
CA LYS A 40 3.30 -6.95 1.67
C LYS A 40 1.89 -7.34 2.12
N GLN A 41 1.72 -8.52 2.71
CA GLN A 41 0.45 -8.96 3.30
C GLN A 41 0.07 -8.11 4.51
N LEU A 42 1.03 -7.76 5.37
CA LEU A 42 0.79 -6.88 6.52
C LEU A 42 0.37 -5.47 6.09
N PHE A 43 1.04 -4.90 5.09
CA PHE A 43 0.71 -3.60 4.51
C PHE A 43 -0.70 -3.59 3.93
N ILE A 44 -1.08 -4.62 3.19
CA ILE A 44 -2.44 -4.78 2.67
C ILE A 44 -3.47 -4.84 3.80
N ARG A 45 -3.18 -5.59 4.87
CA ARG A 45 -4.04 -5.68 6.06
C ARG A 45 -4.21 -4.32 6.74
N LEU A 46 -3.16 -3.49 6.79
CA LEU A 46 -3.20 -2.12 7.32
C LEU A 46 -4.18 -1.23 6.53
N LEU A 47 -4.24 -1.41 5.21
CA LEU A 47 -5.18 -0.66 4.35
C LEU A 47 -6.65 -1.06 4.59
N GLY A 48 -6.92 -2.12 5.36
CA GLY A 48 -8.26 -2.56 5.75
C GLY A 48 -8.97 -3.43 4.70
N LYS A 49 -8.21 -4.16 3.86
CA LYS A 49 -8.69 -4.99 2.73
C LYS A 49 -7.87 -6.27 2.51
#